data_AF-A0A345QM76-F1
#
_entry.id   AF-A0A345QM76-F1
#
_cell.length_a   1.000
_cell.length_b   1.000
_cell.length_c   1.000
_cell.angle_alpha   90.00
_cell.angle_beta   90.00
_cell.angle_gamma   90.00
#
_symmetry.space_group_name_H-M   'P 1'
#
loop_
_entity.id
_entity.type
_entity.pdbx_description
1 polymer ?
#
loop_
_entity_poly.entity_id
_entity_poly.type
_entity_poly.pdbx_seq_one_letter_code
_entity_poly.pdbx_strand_id
1 'polypeptide(L)'
;MSSENTSIGMRLKEIRAKTGLNQQDFAETIGASYRSYRGYESGEREVPTSILIKLHNLMNEEPLWILTGKQTPLGDTELDIVENALLAGLGTVPTALIEKSPEKAAAFLKLLVKLSLKQGEGLTQVDAQEIAQQSLKE
;
A
#
# COMPACT_ATOMS: atom_id res chain seq x y z
N MET A 1 -10.09 2.92 30.10
CA MET A 1 -9.38 2.68 28.83
C MET A 1 -10.41 2.72 27.73
N SER A 2 -10.21 3.50 26.65
CA SER A 2 -11.16 3.50 25.53
C SER A 2 -10.91 2.27 24.67
N SER A 3 -11.98 1.60 24.24
CA SER A 3 -11.92 0.49 23.27
C SER A 3 -11.23 0.89 21.95
N GLU A 4 -11.26 2.19 21.65
CA GLU A 4 -10.69 2.80 20.45
C GLU A 4 -9.15 2.75 20.47
N ASN A 5 -8.50 3.13 21.58
CA ASN A 5 -7.04 3.08 21.69
C ASN A 5 -6.51 1.66 21.61
N THR A 6 -7.22 0.68 22.19
CA THR A 6 -6.86 -0.74 22.03
C THR A 6 -6.93 -1.16 20.56
N SER A 7 -7.96 -0.73 19.82
CA SER A 7 -8.12 -1.06 18.39
C SER A 7 -7.02 -0.43 17.53
N ILE A 8 -6.64 0.82 17.83
CA ILE A 8 -5.49 1.49 17.19
C ILE A 8 -4.19 0.74 17.49
N GLY A 9 -3.96 0.37 18.74
CA GLY A 9 -2.78 -0.39 19.16
C GLY A 9 -2.66 -1.75 18.46
N MET A 10 -3.79 -2.44 18.23
CA MET A 10 -3.81 -3.68 17.44
C MET A 10 -3.36 -3.47 15.99
N ARG A 11 -3.75 -2.36 15.35
CA ARG A 11 -3.29 -2.02 14.00
C ARG A 11 -1.81 -1.64 13.96
N LEU A 12 -1.31 -0.93 14.97
CA LEU A 12 0.13 -0.70 15.11
C LEU A 12 0.91 -2.02 15.24
N LYS A 13 0.41 -2.97 16.02
CA LYS A 13 0.98 -4.31 16.12
C LYS A 13 1.00 -5.03 14.78
N GLU A 14 -0.06 -4.89 13.98
CA GLU A 14 -0.15 -5.46 12.64
C GLU A 14 0.93 -4.86 11.72
N ILE A 15 1.05 -3.53 11.67
CA ILE A 15 2.08 -2.84 10.88
C ILE A 15 3.47 -3.34 11.29
N ARG A 16 3.76 -3.36 12.60
CA ARG A 16 5.04 -3.86 13.10
C ARG A 16 5.29 -5.31 12.69
N ALA A 17 4.29 -6.19 12.80
CA ALA A 17 4.44 -7.60 12.45
C ALA A 17 4.83 -7.79 10.97
N LYS A 18 4.32 -6.94 10.05
CA LYS A 18 4.72 -6.96 8.63
C LYS A 18 6.22 -6.69 8.41
N THR A 19 6.87 -5.97 9.33
CA THR A 19 8.30 -5.66 9.25
C THR A 19 9.20 -6.76 9.80
N GLY A 20 8.66 -7.71 10.59
CA GLY A 20 9.44 -8.70 11.33
C GLY A 20 10.21 -8.15 12.54
N LEU A 21 10.10 -6.85 12.84
CA LEU A 21 10.79 -6.20 13.94
C LEU A 21 10.13 -6.46 15.30
N ASN A 22 10.95 -6.53 16.34
CA ASN A 22 10.46 -6.49 17.72
C ASN A 22 9.96 -5.08 18.10
N GLN A 23 9.32 -4.94 19.25
CA GLN A 23 8.74 -3.66 19.69
C GLN A 23 9.78 -2.54 19.89
N GLN A 24 11.01 -2.88 20.29
CA GLN A 24 12.06 -1.90 20.52
C GLN A 24 12.60 -1.37 19.19
N ASP A 25 13.00 -2.25 18.27
CA ASP A 25 13.57 -1.87 16.98
C ASP A 25 12.56 -1.08 16.13
N PHE A 26 11.28 -1.47 16.20
CA PHE A 26 10.21 -0.74 15.52
C PHE A 26 9.99 0.65 16.12
N ALA A 27 10.04 0.77 17.46
CA ALA A 27 9.94 2.07 18.13
C ALA A 27 11.05 3.01 17.67
N GLU A 28 12.29 2.52 17.61
CA GLU A 28 13.45 3.28 17.13
C GLU A 28 13.26 3.72 15.66
N THR A 29 12.77 2.83 14.80
CA THR A 29 12.49 3.10 13.38
C THR A 29 11.53 4.27 13.18
N ILE A 30 10.49 4.37 14.02
CA ILE A 30 9.48 5.42 13.94
C ILE A 30 9.79 6.63 14.85
N GLY A 31 10.97 6.67 15.48
CA GLY A 31 11.40 7.78 16.34
C GLY A 31 10.68 7.86 17.69
N ALA A 32 10.21 6.72 18.22
CA ALA A 32 9.59 6.60 19.53
C ALA A 32 10.52 5.87 20.52
N SER A 33 10.41 6.19 21.81
CA SER A 33 11.01 5.35 22.86
C SER A 33 10.26 4.01 22.95
N TYR A 34 10.94 2.91 23.28
CA TYR A 34 10.32 1.60 23.53
C TYR A 34 9.11 1.67 24.48
N ARG A 35 9.24 2.38 25.61
CA ARG A 35 8.14 2.53 26.59
C ARG A 35 6.91 3.21 25.99
N SER A 36 7.11 4.24 25.19
CA SER A 36 6.01 4.96 24.53
C SER A 36 5.33 4.07 23.50
N TYR A 37 6.10 3.38 22.66
CA TYR A 37 5.55 2.45 21.67
C TYR A 37 4.79 1.29 22.30
N ARG A 38 5.30 0.71 23.39
CA ARG A 38 4.58 -0.32 24.15
C ARG A 38 3.21 0.16 24.62
N GLY A 39 3.13 1.40 25.12
CA GLY A 39 1.86 2.01 25.53
C GLY A 39 0.91 2.31 24.36
N TYR A 40 1.44 2.64 23.18
CA TYR A 40 0.65 2.78 21.95
C TYR A 40 0.06 1.43 21.53
N GLU A 41 0.90 0.39 21.46
CA GLU A 41 0.49 -0.95 20.99
C GLU A 41 -0.51 -1.62 21.96
N SER A 42 -0.41 -1.37 23.26
CA SER A 42 -1.38 -1.89 24.25
C SER A 42 -2.66 -1.05 24.37
N GLY A 43 -2.70 0.16 23.78
CA GLY A 43 -3.79 1.10 23.94
C GLY A 43 -3.81 1.83 25.30
N GLU A 44 -2.78 1.66 26.12
CA GLU A 44 -2.59 2.41 27.38
C GLU A 44 -2.33 3.91 27.14
N ARG A 45 -1.82 4.25 25.96
CA ARG A 45 -1.49 5.63 25.57
C ARG A 45 -2.00 5.91 24.15
N GLU A 46 -2.52 7.11 23.96
CA GLU A 46 -2.87 7.62 22.63
C GLU A 46 -1.64 7.77 21.73
N VAL A 47 -1.83 7.48 20.45
CA VAL A 47 -0.78 7.60 19.43
C VAL A 47 -0.67 9.06 19.00
N PRO A 48 0.49 9.71 19.15
CA PRO A 48 0.67 11.08 18.67
C PRO A 48 0.54 11.16 17.15
N THR A 49 -0.02 12.26 16.63
CA THR A 49 -0.11 12.51 15.19
C THR A 49 1.24 12.44 14.49
N SER A 50 2.33 12.82 15.16
CA SER A 50 3.69 12.71 14.63
C SER A 50 4.10 11.28 14.29
N ILE A 51 3.63 10.29 15.07
CA ILE A 51 3.86 8.87 14.78
C ILE A 51 3.04 8.43 13.56
N LEU A 52 1.79 8.88 13.43
CA LEU A 52 0.96 8.58 12.26
C LEU A 52 1.59 9.12 10.97
N ILE A 53 2.07 10.36 10.99
CA ILE A 53 2.79 10.97 9.85
C ILE A 53 4.06 10.18 9.54
N LYS A 54 4.80 9.71 10.56
CA LYS A 54 6.01 8.93 10.36
C LYS A 54 5.71 7.57 9.71
N LEU A 55 4.63 6.90 10.13
CA LEU A 55 4.18 5.64 9.55
C LEU A 55 3.74 5.82 8.09
N HIS A 56 3.02 6.90 7.78
CA HIS A 56 2.67 7.23 6.41
C HIS A 56 3.91 7.44 5.55
N ASN A 57 4.85 8.29 5.99
CA ASN A 57 6.03 8.61 5.18
C ASN A 57 7.02 7.45 5.03
N LEU A 58 7.20 6.62 6.05
CA LEU A 58 8.18 5.53 6.02
C LEU A 58 7.63 4.23 5.44
N MET A 59 6.33 3.96 5.65
CA MET A 59 5.73 2.65 5.40
C MET A 59 4.50 2.72 4.50
N ASN A 60 4.10 3.92 4.05
CA ASN A 60 2.91 4.14 3.24
C ASN A 60 1.63 3.60 3.90
N GLU A 61 1.56 3.66 5.23
CA GLU A 61 0.39 3.25 6.00
C GLU A 61 -0.55 4.45 6.18
N GLU A 62 -1.83 4.27 5.81
CA GLU A 62 -2.81 5.35 5.79
C GLU A 62 -3.26 5.74 7.21
N PRO A 63 -3.07 7.00 7.64
CA PRO A 63 -3.45 7.45 8.98
C PRO A 63 -4.93 7.19 9.30
N LEU A 64 -5.82 7.37 8.32
CA LEU A 64 -7.25 7.13 8.51
C LEU A 64 -7.55 5.64 8.79
N TRP A 65 -6.84 4.73 8.12
CA TRP A 65 -6.96 3.30 8.38
C TRP A 65 -6.41 2.95 9.77
N ILE A 66 -5.27 3.51 10.17
CA ILE A 66 -4.71 3.32 11.51
C ILE A 66 -5.68 3.78 12.59
N LEU A 67 -6.39 4.89 12.37
CA LEU A 67 -7.33 5.45 13.34
C LEU A 67 -8.68 4.71 13.36
N THR A 68 -9.23 4.38 12.20
CA THR A 68 -10.63 3.92 12.08
C THR A 68 -10.79 2.46 11.69
N GLY A 69 -9.73 1.82 11.16
CA GLY A 69 -9.79 0.51 10.54
C GLY A 69 -10.52 0.48 9.18
N LYS A 70 -11.02 1.62 8.70
CA LYS A 70 -11.69 1.73 7.41
C LYS A 70 -10.64 2.01 6.33
N GLN A 71 -10.74 1.30 5.22
CA GLN A 71 -9.95 1.60 4.04
C GLN A 71 -10.47 2.88 3.39
N THR A 72 -9.57 3.76 2.98
CA THR A 72 -9.92 4.92 2.16
C THR A 72 -10.17 4.41 0.73
N PRO A 73 -11.30 4.76 0.10
CA PRO A 73 -11.47 4.58 -1.34
C PRO A 73 -10.35 5.31 -2.11
N LEU A 74 -10.07 4.87 -3.34
CA LEU A 74 -9.21 5.62 -4.25
C LEU A 74 -9.83 7.02 -4.48
N GLY A 75 -9.02 8.07 -4.36
CA GLY A 75 -9.42 9.42 -4.72
C GLY A 75 -9.31 9.64 -6.23
N ASP A 76 -9.71 10.82 -6.69
CA ASP A 76 -9.72 11.16 -8.12
C ASP A 76 -8.31 11.03 -8.74
N THR A 77 -7.27 11.49 -8.03
CA THR A 77 -5.87 11.35 -8.48
C THR A 77 -5.46 9.88 -8.66
N GLU A 78 -5.79 9.00 -7.71
CA GLU A 78 -5.48 7.58 -7.86
C GLU A 78 -6.29 6.92 -8.98
N LEU A 79 -7.53 7.36 -9.18
CA LEU A 79 -8.36 6.89 -10.30
C LEU A 79 -7.78 7.33 -11.65
N ASP A 80 -7.27 8.56 -11.76
CA ASP A 80 -6.57 9.04 -12.95
C ASP A 80 -5.31 8.19 -13.24
N ILE A 81 -4.55 7.83 -12.20
CA ILE A 81 -3.39 6.93 -12.31
C ILE A 81 -3.82 5.55 -12.83
N VAL A 82 -4.91 5.00 -12.27
CA VAL A 82 -5.47 3.71 -12.70
C VAL A 82 -5.91 3.75 -14.15
N GLU A 83 -6.63 4.80 -14.56
CA GLU A 83 -7.09 4.98 -15.94
C GLU A 83 -5.92 5.00 -16.92
N ASN A 84 -4.90 5.81 -16.64
CA ASN A 84 -3.70 5.89 -17.47
C ASN A 84 -2.97 4.53 -17.58
N ALA A 85 -2.84 3.81 -16.46
CA ALA A 85 -2.22 2.49 -16.44
C ALA A 85 -3.02 1.46 -17.26
N LEU A 86 -4.35 1.51 -17.19
CA LEU A 86 -5.22 0.64 -17.98
C LEU A 86 -5.13 0.95 -19.47
N LEU A 87 -5.13 2.22 -19.86
CA LEU A 87 -4.97 2.62 -21.27
C LEU A 87 -3.62 2.16 -21.84
N ALA A 88 -2.53 2.34 -21.09
CA ALA A 88 -1.20 1.86 -21.48
C ALA A 88 -1.16 0.32 -21.60
N GLY A 89 -1.78 -0.38 -20.65
CA GLY A 89 -1.88 -1.84 -20.65
C GLY A 89 -2.71 -2.38 -21.81
N LEU A 90 -3.90 -1.82 -22.06
CA LEU A 90 -4.78 -2.21 -23.17
C LEU A 90 -4.14 -1.95 -24.53
N GLY A 91 -3.34 -0.90 -24.67
CA GLY A 91 -2.54 -0.63 -25.87
C GLY A 91 -1.37 -1.60 -26.09
N THR A 92 -1.07 -2.44 -25.10
CA THR A 92 0.09 -3.36 -25.10
C THR A 92 -0.32 -4.82 -25.15
N VAL A 93 -1.43 -5.19 -24.49
CA VAL A 93 -1.92 -6.57 -24.43
C VAL A 93 -2.44 -7.01 -25.81
N PRO A 94 -1.91 -8.10 -26.41
CA PRO A 94 -2.42 -8.60 -27.68
C PRO A 94 -3.85 -9.12 -27.55
N THR A 95 -4.73 -8.79 -28.51
CA THR A 95 -6.12 -9.27 -28.52
C THR A 95 -6.20 -10.80 -28.47
N ALA A 96 -5.29 -11.50 -29.15
CA ALA A 96 -5.21 -12.96 -29.11
C ALA A 96 -4.94 -13.53 -27.70
N LEU A 97 -4.25 -12.78 -26.82
CA LEU A 97 -4.04 -13.19 -25.43
C LEU A 97 -5.33 -13.02 -24.62
N ILE A 98 -6.09 -11.94 -24.86
CA ILE A 98 -7.38 -11.70 -24.22
C ILE A 98 -8.36 -12.83 -24.55
N GLU A 99 -8.39 -13.26 -25.81
CA GLU A 99 -9.28 -14.35 -26.27
C GLU A 99 -8.86 -15.72 -25.73
N LYS A 100 -7.55 -16.02 -25.73
CA LYS A 100 -7.04 -17.35 -25.35
C LYS A 100 -6.86 -17.53 -23.85
N SER A 101 -6.53 -16.46 -23.13
CA SER A 101 -6.15 -16.49 -21.71
C SER A 101 -6.45 -15.15 -21.05
N PRO A 102 -7.74 -14.78 -20.89
CA PRO A 102 -8.14 -13.50 -20.30
C PRO A 102 -7.59 -13.32 -18.88
N GLU A 103 -7.31 -14.40 -18.15
CA GLU A 103 -6.72 -14.35 -16.81
C GLU A 103 -5.27 -13.86 -16.85
N LYS A 104 -4.48 -14.26 -17.86
CA LYS A 104 -3.10 -13.76 -18.05
C LYS A 104 -3.10 -12.28 -18.39
N ALA A 105 -4.03 -11.85 -19.27
CA ALA A 105 -4.23 -10.43 -19.58
C ALA A 105 -4.64 -9.62 -18.34
N ALA A 106 -5.60 -10.11 -17.56
CA ALA A 106 -6.04 -9.48 -16.32
C ALA A 106 -4.92 -9.40 -15.27
N ALA A 107 -4.10 -10.45 -15.14
CA ALA A 107 -2.94 -10.45 -14.25
C ALA A 107 -1.92 -9.38 -14.63
N PHE A 108 -1.66 -9.21 -15.93
CA PHE A 108 -0.78 -8.16 -16.44
C PHE A 108 -1.33 -6.76 -16.17
N LEU A 109 -2.61 -6.50 -16.48
CA LEU A 109 -3.24 -5.20 -16.19
C LEU A 109 -3.25 -4.89 -14.69
N LYS A 110 -3.53 -5.88 -13.85
CA LYS A 110 -3.47 -5.76 -12.39
C LYS A 110 -2.07 -5.39 -11.90
N LEU A 111 -1.03 -5.97 -12.52
CA LEU A 111 0.37 -5.63 -12.22
C LEU A 111 0.67 -4.17 -12.55
N LEU A 112 0.27 -3.69 -13.73
CA LEU A 112 0.48 -2.29 -14.14
C LEU A 112 -0.22 -1.31 -13.21
N VAL A 113 -1.48 -1.57 -12.85
CA VAL A 113 -2.22 -0.75 -11.88
C VAL A 113 -1.50 -0.73 -10.53
N LYS A 114 -1.06 -1.89 -10.02
CA LYS A 114 -0.36 -1.98 -8.74
C LYS A 114 0.96 -1.20 -8.74
N LEU A 115 1.73 -1.25 -9.82
CA LEU A 115 2.99 -0.53 -9.94
C LEU A 115 2.77 0.98 -10.05
N SER A 116 1.80 1.41 -10.86
CA SER A 116 1.47 2.84 -11.03
C SER A 116 0.99 3.45 -9.71
N LEU A 117 0.09 2.78 -8.99
CA LEU A 117 -0.37 3.22 -7.66
C LEU A 117 0.77 3.28 -6.63
N LYS A 118 1.75 2.36 -6.70
CA LYS A 118 2.89 2.37 -5.78
C LYS A 118 3.87 3.52 -6.04
N GLN A 119 3.99 3.95 -7.30
CA GLN A 119 4.88 5.05 -7.70
C GLN A 119 4.20 6.41 -7.56
N GLY A 120 2.87 6.45 -7.45
CA GLY A 120 2.09 7.70 -7.40
C GLY A 120 1.99 8.40 -8.76
N GLU A 121 2.42 7.73 -9.83
CA GLU A 121 2.40 8.24 -11.21
C GLU A 121 1.94 7.13 -12.16
N GLY A 122 1.24 7.50 -13.23
CA GLY A 122 0.80 6.55 -14.26
C GLY A 122 1.98 6.05 -15.08
N LEU A 123 2.17 4.72 -15.18
CA LEU A 123 3.17 4.13 -16.05
C LEU A 123 2.89 4.49 -17.51
N THR A 124 3.95 4.83 -18.25
CA THR A 124 3.84 5.19 -19.66
C THR A 124 3.61 3.95 -20.54
N GLN A 125 3.23 4.17 -21.79
CA GLN A 125 3.12 3.09 -22.77
C GLN A 125 4.47 2.36 -23.00
N VAL A 126 5.60 3.07 -22.87
CA VAL A 126 6.94 2.48 -22.99
C VAL A 126 7.20 1.53 -21.82
N ASP A 127 6.89 1.96 -20.59
CA ASP A 127 7.03 1.12 -19.41
C ASP A 127 6.16 -0.14 -19.50
N ALA A 128 4.92 0.02 -19.98
CA ALA A 128 4.01 -1.11 -20.19
C ALA A 128 4.56 -2.10 -21.23
N GLN A 129 5.15 -1.61 -22.32
CA GLN A 129 5.76 -2.46 -23.35
C GLN A 129 6.99 -3.21 -22.82
N GLU A 130 7.85 -2.56 -22.04
CA GLU A 130 9.02 -3.21 -21.43
C GLU A 130 8.60 -4.33 -20.47
N ILE A 131 7.62 -4.06 -19.60
CA ILE A 131 7.09 -5.06 -18.66
C ILE A 131 6.46 -6.22 -19.45
N ALA A 132 5.66 -5.93 -20.48
CA ALA A 132 5.02 -6.95 -21.31
C ALA A 132 6.03 -7.90 -21.97
N GLN A 133 7.16 -7.37 -22.45
CA GLN A 133 8.23 -8.20 -23.05
C GLN A 133 8.84 -9.19 -22.05
N GLN A 134 8.83 -8.87 -20.76
CA GLN A 134 9.35 -9.72 -19.70
C GLN A 134 8.28 -10.68 -19.16
N SER A 135 7.02 -10.25 -19.04
CA SER A 135 5.96 -11.00 -18.36
C SER A 135 5.02 -11.80 -19.26
N LEU A 136 4.97 -11.51 -20.57
CA LEU A 136 4.06 -12.19 -21.52
C LEU A 136 4.77 -13.22 -22.42
N LYS A 137 6.08 -13.43 -22.27
CA LYS A 137 6.86 -14.42 -23.05
C LYS A 137 6.88 -15.83 -22.44
N GLU A 138 6.17 -16.06 -21.34
CA GLU A 138 5.97 -17.37 -20.68
C GLU A 138 4.51 -17.86 -20.78
#